data_AF-A0A3P6H6Z2-F1
#
_entry.id   AF-A0A3P6H6Z2-F1
#
_cell.length_a   1.000
_cell.length_b   1.000
_cell.length_c   1.000
_cell.angle_alpha   90.00
_cell.angle_beta   90.00
_cell.angle_gamma   90.00
#
_symmetry.space_group_name_H-M   'P 1'
#
loop_
_entity.id
_entity.type
_entity.pdbx_description
1 polymer ?
#
loop_
_entity_poly.entity_id
_entity_poly.type
_entity_poly.pdbx_seq_one_letter_code
_entity_poly.pdbx_strand_id
1 'polypeptide(L)'
;MIPGEKPGGGCKKNYKLDSWPKCYIWLLLKSPLGRKGWIVSVDDLEDIIGGHVWLRFHLYIWWNLAYLNQTTFAWARHALVWSGEAYLSYSLASLSVCGFIACCFVWFNNAAYPSEFYGPTGPEASQAQAFTFLVRDQRLGANVGSAQDLQVW
;
A
#
# COMPACT_ATOMS: atom_id res chain seq x y z
N MET A 1 26.55 -4.14 -0.23
CA MET A 1 26.26 -2.92 0.55
C MET A 1 25.16 -2.18 -0.18
N ILE A 2 23.89 -2.45 0.15
CA ILE A 2 22.73 -1.83 -0.51
C ILE A 2 22.54 -0.47 0.18
N PRO A 3 22.78 0.65 -0.49
CA PRO A 3 22.66 1.93 0.18
C PRO A 3 21.17 2.23 0.38
N GLY A 4 20.76 2.60 1.59
CA GLY A 4 19.64 3.49 1.91
C GLY A 4 18.21 2.95 1.94
N GLU A 5 17.97 1.79 2.56
CA GLU A 5 16.63 1.44 3.04
C GLU A 5 16.33 2.28 4.29
N LYS A 6 15.28 3.10 4.26
CA LYS A 6 14.72 3.67 5.49
C LYS A 6 14.03 2.56 6.29
N PRO A 7 13.91 2.68 7.63
CA PRO A 7 13.04 1.81 8.42
C PRO A 7 11.58 2.19 8.12
N GLY A 8 11.04 1.65 7.03
CA GLY A 8 9.79 2.09 6.40
C GLY A 8 10.00 1.98 4.90
N GLY A 9 9.37 0.99 4.27
CA GLY A 9 9.78 0.45 2.96
C GLY A 9 9.42 1.32 1.75
N GLY A 10 9.72 2.62 1.80
CA GLY A 10 9.62 3.57 0.68
C GLY A 10 10.90 3.67 -0.16
N CYS A 11 10.75 4.02 -1.45
CA CYS A 11 11.88 4.35 -2.31
C CYS A 11 12.55 5.64 -1.87
N LYS A 12 13.88 5.68 -1.96
CA LYS A 12 14.67 6.84 -1.55
C LYS A 12 14.18 8.16 -2.14
N LYS A 13 14.25 9.19 -1.29
CA LYS A 13 14.06 10.63 -1.54
C LYS A 13 15.06 11.25 -2.53
N ASN A 14 15.21 10.67 -3.71
CA ASN A 14 15.92 11.31 -4.80
C ASN A 14 14.87 11.68 -5.85
N TYR A 15 14.60 12.97 -5.97
CA TYR A 15 13.82 13.69 -6.99
C TYR A 15 14.21 13.39 -8.46
N LYS A 16 15.02 12.36 -8.71
CA LYS A 16 15.40 11.90 -10.04
C LYS A 16 14.23 11.12 -10.63
N LEU A 17 13.57 11.72 -11.62
CA LEU A 17 12.49 11.14 -12.44
C LEU A 17 12.81 9.71 -12.96
N ASP A 18 14.08 9.39 -13.12
CA ASP A 18 14.60 8.16 -13.72
C ASP A 18 14.41 6.89 -12.84
N SER A 19 14.18 7.04 -11.53
CA SER A 19 13.95 5.90 -10.62
C SER A 19 12.48 5.49 -10.45
N TRP A 20 11.53 6.26 -11.00
CA TRP A 20 10.10 6.12 -10.75
C TRP A 20 9.52 4.80 -11.28
N PRO A 21 9.83 4.38 -12.53
CA PRO A 21 9.27 3.13 -13.06
C PRO A 21 9.71 1.90 -12.26
N LYS A 22 10.99 1.86 -11.84
CA LYS A 22 11.55 0.75 -11.05
C LYS A 22 10.93 0.70 -9.66
N CYS A 23 10.65 1.86 -9.08
CA CYS A 23 9.99 1.94 -7.78
C CYS A 23 8.56 1.41 -7.82
N TYR A 24 7.74 1.84 -8.79
CA TYR A 24 6.35 1.40 -8.90
C TYR A 24 6.22 -0.09 -9.19
N ILE A 25 7.04 -0.61 -10.10
CA ILE A 25 7.06 -2.05 -10.40
C ILE A 25 7.46 -2.84 -9.15
N TRP A 26 8.44 -2.34 -8.39
CA TRP A 26 8.86 -2.98 -7.15
C TRP A 26 7.78 -2.92 -6.05
N LEU A 27 7.06 -1.80 -5.91
CA LEU A 27 5.93 -1.65 -4.99
C LEU A 27 4.79 -2.62 -5.33
N LEU A 28 4.47 -2.78 -6.62
CA LEU A 28 3.46 -3.73 -7.09
C LEU A 28 3.85 -5.20 -6.89
N LEU A 29 5.15 -5.52 -6.95
CA LEU A 29 5.69 -6.86 -6.69
C LEU A 29 5.93 -7.14 -5.21
N LYS A 30 5.62 -6.20 -4.31
CA LYS A 30 5.81 -6.37 -2.88
C LYS A 30 4.82 -7.38 -2.31
N SER A 31 5.29 -8.27 -1.44
CA SER A 31 4.45 -9.30 -0.81
C SER A 31 3.29 -8.67 -0.02
N PRO A 32 2.06 -9.20 -0.15
CA PRO A 32 0.89 -8.74 0.62
C PRO A 32 0.90 -9.19 2.09
N LEU A 33 1.82 -10.05 2.48
CA LEU A 33 1.87 -10.62 3.82
C LEU A 33 2.80 -9.86 4.78
N GLY A 34 2.36 -9.76 6.03
CA GLY A 34 3.16 -9.28 7.17
C GLY A 34 3.63 -7.83 7.03
N ARG A 35 4.81 -7.53 7.61
CA ARG A 35 5.42 -6.18 7.68
C ARG A 35 5.75 -5.53 6.32
N LYS A 36 5.54 -6.22 5.19
CA LYS A 36 5.83 -5.71 3.85
C LYS A 36 4.67 -4.94 3.24
N GLY A 37 3.42 -5.32 3.55
CA GLY A 37 2.22 -4.52 3.28
C GLY A 37 1.99 -4.04 1.84
N TRP A 38 2.24 -4.85 0.81
CA TRP A 38 2.00 -4.55 -0.64
C TRP A 38 2.00 -3.04 -1.00
N ILE A 39 0.94 -2.54 -1.64
CA ILE A 39 0.70 -1.12 -1.95
C ILE A 39 0.25 -0.30 -0.72
N VAL A 40 -0.18 -0.96 0.35
CA VAL A 40 -0.67 -0.33 1.59
C VAL A 40 0.49 0.22 2.43
N SER A 41 1.73 -0.16 2.13
CA SER A 41 2.95 0.25 2.84
C SER A 41 3.51 1.60 2.39
N VAL A 42 2.84 2.32 1.49
CA VAL A 42 3.30 3.62 1.00
C VAL A 42 3.29 4.64 2.14
N ASP A 43 4.44 5.29 2.36
CA ASP A 43 4.73 6.12 3.53
C ASP A 43 5.06 7.59 3.20
N ASP A 44 5.34 7.93 1.93
CA ASP A 44 5.65 9.30 1.48
C ASP A 44 4.62 9.82 0.45
N LEU A 45 4.25 11.11 0.52
CA LEU A 45 3.32 11.76 -0.44
C LEU A 45 3.87 11.77 -1.87
N GLU A 46 5.18 11.82 -2.03
CA GLU A 46 5.84 11.83 -3.34
C GLU A 46 5.54 10.54 -4.12
N ASP A 47 5.53 9.40 -3.45
CA ASP A 47 5.23 8.11 -4.08
C ASP A 47 3.76 8.00 -4.48
N ILE A 48 2.85 8.54 -3.65
CA ILE A 48 1.42 8.64 -3.97
C ILE A 48 1.21 9.51 -5.22
N ILE A 49 1.74 10.74 -5.22
CA ILE A 49 1.56 11.68 -6.34
C ILE A 49 2.19 11.11 -7.60
N GLY A 50 3.38 10.53 -7.50
CA GLY A 50 4.04 9.93 -8.63
C GLY A 50 3.35 8.70 -9.18
N GLY A 51 2.71 7.90 -8.32
CA GLY A 51 1.92 6.76 -8.74
C GLY A 51 0.75 7.20 -9.59
N HIS A 52 0.07 8.28 -9.20
CA HIS A 52 -1.03 8.86 -9.97
C HIS A 52 -0.58 9.46 -11.30
N VAL A 53 0.57 10.14 -11.35
CA VAL A 53 1.14 10.67 -12.60
C VAL A 53 1.54 9.55 -13.55
N TRP A 54 2.20 8.51 -13.03
CA TRP A 54 2.62 7.35 -13.81
C TRP A 54 1.42 6.56 -14.36
N LEU A 55 0.40 6.32 -13.52
CA LEU A 55 -0.86 5.67 -13.86
C LEU A 55 -1.60 6.43 -14.96
N ARG A 56 -1.74 7.76 -14.82
CA ARG A 56 -2.41 8.63 -15.80
C ARG A 56 -1.69 8.61 -17.14
N PHE A 57 -0.36 8.68 -17.14
CA PHE A 57 0.41 8.64 -18.37
C PHE A 57 0.24 7.29 -19.09
N HIS A 58 0.42 6.16 -18.39
CA HIS A 58 0.41 4.84 -19.04
C HIS A 58 -1.00 4.36 -19.41
N LEU A 59 -1.98 4.43 -18.49
CA LEU A 59 -3.32 3.89 -18.73
C LEU A 59 -4.23 4.84 -19.53
N TYR A 60 -4.18 6.14 -19.26
CA TYR A 60 -5.11 7.07 -19.93
C TYR A 60 -4.61 7.57 -21.29
N ILE A 61 -3.29 7.65 -21.51
CA ILE A 61 -2.74 8.21 -22.75
C ILE A 61 -2.21 7.09 -23.65
N TRP A 62 -1.18 6.36 -23.22
CA TRP A 62 -0.55 5.33 -24.07
C TRP A 62 -1.49 4.18 -24.42
N TRP A 63 -2.19 3.63 -23.43
CA TRP A 63 -3.07 2.49 -23.64
C TRP A 63 -4.32 2.85 -24.46
N ASN A 64 -4.94 4.01 -24.21
CA ASN A 64 -6.10 4.45 -24.98
C ASN A 64 -5.74 4.71 -26.46
N LEU A 65 -4.57 5.30 -26.72
CA LEU A 65 -4.10 5.52 -28.09
C LEU A 65 -3.81 4.20 -28.84
N ALA A 66 -3.34 3.18 -28.11
CA ALA A 66 -3.15 1.84 -28.66
C ALA A 66 -4.49 1.14 -28.94
N TYR A 67 -5.46 1.23 -28.02
CA TYR A 67 -6.79 0.61 -28.19
C TYR A 67 -7.59 1.20 -29.34
N LEU A 68 -7.49 2.51 -29.56
CA LEU A 68 -8.22 3.18 -30.64
C LEU A 68 -7.81 2.66 -32.04
N ASN A 69 -6.56 2.22 -32.18
CA ASN A 69 -5.97 1.84 -33.47
C ASN A 69 -5.95 0.32 -33.71
N GLN A 70 -6.47 -0.50 -32.79
CA GLN A 70 -6.35 -1.96 -32.85
C GLN A 70 -7.73 -2.65 -32.93
N THR A 71 -7.83 -3.69 -33.76
CA THR A 71 -8.97 -4.62 -33.71
C THR A 71 -8.71 -5.70 -32.66
N THR A 72 -9.77 -6.24 -32.04
CA THR A 72 -9.63 -7.24 -30.97
C THR A 72 -8.82 -8.46 -31.43
N PHE A 73 -7.80 -8.85 -30.66
CA PHE A 73 -6.96 -10.01 -30.98
C PHE A 73 -7.78 -11.31 -31.04
N ALA A 74 -7.41 -12.24 -31.93
CA ALA A 74 -8.18 -13.46 -32.18
C ALA A 74 -8.40 -14.31 -30.92
N TRP A 75 -7.38 -14.48 -30.09
CA TRP A 75 -7.50 -15.25 -28.84
C TRP A 75 -8.52 -14.63 -27.87
N ALA A 76 -8.57 -13.30 -27.76
CA ALA A 76 -9.49 -12.61 -26.86
C ALA A 76 -10.94 -12.80 -27.30
N ARG A 77 -11.19 -12.85 -28.62
CA ARG A 77 -12.53 -13.11 -29.18
C ARG A 77 -13.07 -14.47 -28.77
N HIS A 78 -12.21 -15.47 -28.61
CA HIS A 78 -12.60 -16.84 -28.25
C HIS A 78 -12.62 -17.10 -26.74
N ALA A 79 -11.91 -16.30 -25.93
CA ALA A 79 -11.81 -16.51 -24.48
C ALA A 79 -12.86 -15.72 -23.67
N LEU A 80 -13.40 -14.63 -24.21
CA LEU A 80 -14.29 -13.71 -23.48
C LEU A 80 -15.71 -13.75 -24.01
N VAL A 81 -16.68 -13.52 -23.13
CA VAL A 81 -18.09 -13.32 -23.49
C VAL A 81 -18.31 -11.85 -23.83
N TRP A 82 -18.85 -11.59 -25.02
CA TRP A 82 -19.09 -10.25 -25.59
C TRP A 82 -20.57 -9.84 -25.46
N SER A 83 -21.06 -9.73 -24.22
CA SER A 83 -22.44 -9.31 -23.92
C SER A 83 -22.47 -8.17 -22.90
N GLY A 84 -23.54 -7.37 -22.90
CA GLY A 84 -23.74 -6.28 -21.93
C GLY A 84 -23.63 -6.74 -20.47
N GLU A 85 -24.23 -7.89 -20.16
CA GLU A 85 -24.19 -8.49 -18.82
C GLU A 85 -22.78 -8.98 -18.46
N ALA A 86 -22.02 -9.51 -19.42
CA ALA A 86 -20.63 -9.91 -19.20
C ALA A 86 -19.75 -8.70 -18.86
N TYR A 87 -19.88 -7.57 -19.57
CA TYR A 87 -19.16 -6.34 -19.23
C TYR A 87 -19.50 -5.82 -17.83
N LEU A 88 -20.77 -5.92 -17.43
CA LEU A 88 -21.21 -5.56 -16.09
C LEU A 88 -20.55 -6.47 -15.04
N SER A 89 -20.51 -7.78 -15.29
CA SER A 89 -19.88 -8.75 -14.39
C SER A 89 -18.37 -8.51 -14.21
N TYR A 90 -17.64 -8.17 -15.29
CA TYR A 90 -16.22 -7.84 -15.22
C TYR A 90 -15.98 -6.58 -14.38
N SER A 91 -16.87 -5.59 -14.52
CA SER A 91 -16.80 -4.34 -13.75
C SER A 91 -17.10 -4.56 -12.27
N LEU A 92 -18.11 -5.38 -11.94
CA LEU A 92 -18.44 -5.77 -10.56
C LEU A 92 -17.30 -6.53 -9.88
N ALA A 93 -16.66 -7.45 -10.59
CA ALA A 93 -15.49 -8.17 -10.07
C ALA A 93 -14.34 -7.20 -9.75
N SER A 94 -14.06 -6.24 -10.64
CA SER A 94 -13.03 -5.21 -10.41
C SER A 94 -13.37 -4.32 -9.20
N LEU A 95 -14.62 -3.86 -9.08
CA LEU A 95 -15.08 -3.05 -7.94
C LEU A 95 -14.99 -3.80 -6.61
N SER A 96 -15.29 -5.10 -6.60
CA SER A 96 -15.13 -5.95 -5.42
C SER A 96 -13.68 -5.93 -4.92
N VAL A 97 -12.72 -6.12 -5.84
CA VAL A 97 -11.28 -6.05 -5.52
C VAL A 97 -10.88 -4.67 -5.02
N CYS A 98 -11.34 -3.59 -5.67
CA CYS A 98 -11.12 -2.22 -5.20
C CYS A 98 -11.64 -2.01 -3.77
N GLY A 99 -12.81 -2.55 -3.44
CA GLY A 99 -13.38 -2.49 -2.09
C GLY A 99 -12.54 -3.21 -1.05
N PHE A 100 -12.05 -4.43 -1.35
CA PHE A 100 -11.14 -5.15 -0.46
C PHE A 100 -9.81 -4.41 -0.25
N ILE A 101 -9.24 -3.84 -1.31
CA ILE A 101 -8.01 -3.04 -1.20
C ILE A 101 -8.25 -1.80 -0.33
N ALA A 102 -9.35 -1.08 -0.54
CA ALA A 102 -9.71 0.09 0.26
C ALA A 102 -9.88 -0.24 1.75
N CYS A 103 -10.48 -1.38 2.08
CA CYS A 103 -10.60 -1.87 3.46
C CYS A 103 -9.22 -2.05 4.12
N CYS A 104 -8.25 -2.63 3.41
CA CYS A 104 -6.88 -2.76 3.91
C CYS A 104 -6.18 -1.39 4.05
N PHE A 105 -6.42 -0.45 3.13
CA PHE A 105 -5.82 0.88 3.17
C PHE A 105 -6.24 1.68 4.40
N VAL A 106 -7.55 1.76 4.68
CA VAL A 106 -8.05 2.53 5.83
C VAL A 106 -7.60 1.93 7.17
N TRP A 107 -7.38 0.62 7.22
CA TRP A 107 -7.04 -0.06 8.47
C TRP A 107 -5.56 0.03 8.86
N PHE A 108 -4.67 0.10 7.85
CA PHE A 108 -3.23 -0.02 8.08
C PHE A 108 -2.39 1.17 7.60
N ASN A 109 -2.89 2.00 6.67
CA ASN A 109 -2.10 3.09 6.11
C ASN A 109 -2.41 4.41 6.80
N ASN A 110 -1.39 5.03 7.39
CA ASN A 110 -1.48 6.33 8.06
C ASN A 110 -0.93 7.51 7.21
N ALA A 111 -0.32 7.24 6.06
CA ALA A 111 0.23 8.28 5.17
C ALA A 111 -0.85 8.93 4.28
N ALA A 112 -1.76 8.11 3.76
CA ALA A 112 -2.94 8.55 3.02
C ALA A 112 -4.13 8.84 3.95
N TYR A 113 -4.22 8.12 5.08
CA TYR A 113 -5.24 8.34 6.13
C TYR A 113 -4.58 8.80 7.44
N PRO A 114 -4.24 10.09 7.55
CA PRO A 114 -3.60 10.64 8.74
C PRO A 114 -4.41 10.41 10.01
N SER A 115 -3.74 9.89 11.05
CA SER A 115 -4.35 9.54 12.35
C SER A 115 -4.94 10.75 13.08
N GLU A 116 -4.50 11.96 12.74
CA GLU A 116 -5.01 13.24 13.25
C GLU A 116 -6.46 13.49 12.83
N PHE A 117 -6.87 12.95 11.68
CA PHE A 117 -8.22 13.11 11.14
C PHE A 117 -9.07 11.84 11.32
N TYR A 118 -8.45 10.66 11.22
CA TYR A 118 -9.15 9.37 11.21
C TYR A 118 -9.01 8.56 12.51
N GLY A 119 -8.28 9.07 13.49
CA GLY A 119 -7.96 8.36 14.72
C GLY A 119 -6.80 7.38 14.55
N PRO A 120 -6.25 6.86 15.66
CA PRO A 120 -5.13 5.93 15.61
C PRO A 120 -5.57 4.59 15.01
N THR A 121 -4.73 4.02 14.16
CA THR A 121 -4.94 2.65 13.66
C THR A 121 -4.83 1.63 14.80
N GLY A 122 -5.41 0.44 14.64
CA GLY A 122 -5.34 -0.62 15.66
C GLY A 122 -3.91 -0.93 16.13
N PRO A 123 -2.93 -1.09 15.22
CA PRO A 123 -1.52 -1.25 15.58
C PRO A 123 -0.95 -0.05 16.34
N GLU A 124 -1.23 1.19 15.92
CA GLU A 124 -0.75 2.41 16.58
C GLU A 124 -1.31 2.56 18.00
N ALA A 125 -2.61 2.27 18.19
CA ALA A 125 -3.24 2.31 19.50
C ALA A 125 -2.61 1.29 20.47
N SER A 126 -2.36 0.06 20.00
CA SER A 126 -1.72 -0.98 20.82
C SER A 126 -0.29 -0.62 21.22
N GLN A 127 0.46 0.00 20.31
CA GLN A 127 1.83 0.46 20.58
C GLN A 127 1.84 1.67 21.54
N ALA A 128 0.92 2.63 21.38
CA ALA A 128 0.76 3.77 22.28
C ALA A 128 0.38 3.35 23.70
N GLN A 129 -0.48 2.33 23.83
CA GLN A 129 -0.83 1.74 25.12
C GLN A 129 0.39 1.11 25.81
N ALA A 130 1.12 0.25 25.10
CA ALA A 130 2.35 -0.35 25.64
C ALA A 130 3.38 0.72 26.03
N PHE A 131 3.53 1.76 25.20
CA PHE A 131 4.44 2.87 25.46
C PHE A 131 4.03 3.67 26.70
N THR A 132 2.74 3.90 26.92
CA THR A 132 2.25 4.61 28.11
C THR A 132 2.60 3.86 29.39
N PHE A 133 2.46 2.53 29.40
CA PHE A 133 2.88 1.70 30.53
C PHE A 133 4.40 1.68 30.71
N LEU A 134 5.17 1.56 29.63
CA LEU A 134 6.64 1.61 29.68
C LEU A 134 7.14 2.93 30.27
N VAL A 135 6.63 4.07 29.80
CA VAL A 135 7.02 5.40 30.31
C VAL A 135 6.58 5.58 31.76
N ARG A 136 5.39 5.12 32.12
CA ARG A 136 4.91 5.15 33.50
C ARG A 136 5.87 4.41 34.42
N ASP A 137 6.28 3.19 34.06
CA ASP A 137 7.09 2.34 34.92
C ASP A 137 8.55 2.84 35.00
N GLN A 138 9.09 3.39 33.91
CA GLN A 138 10.37 4.11 33.93
C GLN A 138 10.33 5.31 34.88
N ARG A 139 9.25 6.10 34.86
CA ARG A 139 9.07 7.24 35.79
C ARG A 139 8.94 6.82 37.24
N LEU A 140 8.45 5.61 37.51
CA LEU A 140 8.38 5.02 38.84
C LEU A 140 9.71 4.37 39.29
N GLY A 141 10.76 4.46 38.48
CA GLY A 141 12.09 3.94 38.80
C GLY A 141 12.31 2.46 38.47
N ALA A 142 11.38 1.82 37.73
CA ALA A 142 11.55 0.45 37.29
C ALA A 142 12.52 0.36 36.10
N ASN A 143 13.46 -0.58 36.15
CA ASN A 143 14.33 -0.89 35.02
C ASN A 143 13.61 -1.79 34.02
N VAL A 144 12.91 -1.18 33.06
CA VAL A 144 12.13 -1.88 32.04
C VAL A 144 12.96 -2.80 31.13
N GLY A 145 14.29 -2.62 31.07
CA GLY A 145 15.18 -3.47 30.26
C GLY A 145 15.53 -4.80 30.91
N SER A 146 15.38 -4.90 32.24
CA SER A 146 15.61 -6.12 33.03
C SER A 146 14.36 -6.64 33.74
N ALA A 147 13.21 -6.02 33.49
CA ALA A 147 11.93 -6.48 34.00
C ALA A 147 11.55 -7.76 33.23
N GLN A 148 11.60 -8.90 33.91
CA GLN A 148 11.24 -10.18 33.32
C GLN A 148 9.76 -10.48 33.61
N ASP A 149 9.01 -10.84 32.57
CA ASP A 149 7.57 -11.11 32.69
C ASP A 149 7.29 -12.36 33.54
N LEU A 150 6.14 -12.34 34.20
CA LEU A 150 5.60 -13.49 34.94
C LEU A 150 5.09 -14.54 33.92
N GLN A 151 5.83 -15.63 33.75
CA GLN A 151 5.39 -16.82 33.00
C GLN A 151 4.32 -17.54 33.82
N VAL A 152 3.08 -17.05 33.79
CA VAL A 152 1.94 -17.80 34.34
C VAL A 152 1.48 -18.77 33.25
N TRP A 153 1.62 -20.06 33.55
CA TRP A 153 1.25 -21.20 32.70
C TRP A 153 -0.21 -21.18 32.27
#